data_AF-A0A6G4U167-F1
#
_entry.id   AF-A0A6G4U167-F1
#
_cell.length_a   1.000
_cell.length_b   1.000
_cell.length_c   1.000
_cell.angle_alpha   90.00
_cell.angle_beta   90.00
_cell.angle_gamma   90.00
#
_symmetry.space_group_name_H-M   'P 1'
#
loop_
_entity.id
_entity.type
_entity.pdbx_description
1 polymer ?
#
loop_
_entity_poly.entity_id
_entity_poly.type
_entity_poly.pdbx_seq_one_letter_code
_entity_poly.pdbx_strand_id
1 'polypeptide(L)'
;MTAVADETTATGGGNLPDAGAESAAGRTGTGVQRAGFMLSADGSYAACLATDSGGHWYPERWTLGGPEPYAVPLPCAQPEEPASSVVPLRDGRVLIRRLVDPAAGRHHLSLLYPSGPATSEVELGSVDTGPGGELLLVPPAAASTEVYALAPGERSTAVWLVHGGGSGSLELAAEVQGRCTGGRWLDLAGGLLAVDRELEGRTKAVAVDVRHTGEVSPLLQITENSNDRLLLSDPDSGLLLVLSDAPGHDRLGWGVLGSSRPVRFPEALKPGGGGADSPLAGAVMAPFAVQPGQALMPESCGVALRLDGPAGSWVGLWRPSGRELSHYAAPPGWLPGAGWWTPAGELRLPCAAGPLAVGVASLVPSAGGAV
;
A
#
# COMPACT_ATOMS: atom_id res chain seq x y z
N MET A 1 25.93 -64.96 -2.18
CA MET A 1 25.31 -65.29 -3.48
C MET A 1 24.61 -64.04 -3.95
N THR A 2 25.12 -63.50 -5.04
CA THR A 2 24.96 -62.15 -5.57
C THR A 2 23.61 -61.97 -6.27
N ALA A 3 23.02 -60.78 -6.16
CA ALA A 3 22.50 -60.02 -7.32
C ALA A 3 22.16 -58.58 -6.91
N VAL A 4 22.73 -57.65 -7.67
CA VAL A 4 22.56 -56.19 -7.66
C VAL A 4 21.89 -55.81 -8.98
N ALA A 5 21.06 -54.75 -8.97
CA ALA A 5 20.70 -53.80 -10.06
C ALA A 5 19.29 -53.23 -9.76
N ASP A 6 18.90 -51.97 -9.98
CA ASP A 6 19.55 -50.73 -10.42
C ASP A 6 18.57 -49.58 -10.08
N GLU A 7 19.08 -48.35 -9.98
CA GLU A 7 18.36 -47.09 -9.76
C GLU A 7 17.33 -46.77 -10.87
N THR A 8 16.21 -46.15 -10.50
CA THR A 8 15.72 -44.90 -11.14
C THR A 8 14.73 -44.20 -10.20
N THR A 9 14.96 -42.90 -10.04
CA THR A 9 14.28 -41.91 -9.21
C THR A 9 12.85 -41.58 -9.67
N ALA A 10 11.94 -41.35 -8.72
CA ALA A 10 10.65 -40.70 -8.97
C ALA A 10 10.19 -39.92 -7.72
N THR A 11 10.63 -38.66 -7.62
CA THR A 11 10.07 -37.65 -6.71
C THR A 11 8.93 -36.92 -7.42
N GLY A 12 7.69 -37.20 -7.02
CA GLY A 12 6.50 -36.47 -7.46
C GLY A 12 6.29 -35.21 -6.61
N GLY A 13 6.75 -34.06 -7.11
CA GLY A 13 6.40 -32.75 -6.58
C GLY A 13 5.21 -32.16 -7.35
N GLY A 14 4.10 -31.92 -6.66
CA GLY A 14 2.93 -31.22 -7.21
C GLY A 14 3.19 -29.72 -7.29
N ASN A 15 3.29 -29.21 -8.51
CA ASN A 15 3.54 -27.81 -8.85
C ASN A 15 2.22 -27.01 -8.79
N LEU A 16 2.16 -25.95 -7.98
CA LEU A 16 1.17 -24.87 -8.11
C LEU A 16 1.71 -23.84 -9.13
N PRO A 17 0.83 -23.17 -9.89
CA PRO A 17 1.21 -22.53 -11.14
C PRO A 17 2.09 -21.29 -10.92
N ASP A 18 3.22 -21.33 -11.62
CA ASP A 18 4.14 -20.24 -11.92
C ASP A 18 3.39 -19.07 -12.58
N ALA A 19 3.68 -17.86 -12.11
CA ALA A 19 3.15 -16.62 -12.66
C ALA A 19 3.76 -16.40 -14.04
N GLY A 20 3.05 -16.92 -15.06
CA GLY A 20 3.46 -16.88 -16.45
C GLY A 20 3.81 -15.48 -16.93
N ALA A 21 5.03 -15.37 -17.43
CA ALA A 21 5.53 -14.30 -18.26
C ALA A 21 4.49 -13.83 -19.30
N GLU A 22 4.19 -12.53 -19.29
CA GLU A 22 3.43 -11.88 -20.36
C GLU A 22 4.19 -12.02 -21.67
N SER A 23 3.63 -12.81 -22.59
CA SER A 23 4.12 -12.94 -23.96
C SER A 23 3.90 -11.63 -24.72
N ALA A 24 5.00 -11.11 -25.27
CA ALA A 24 5.05 -9.94 -26.13
C ALA A 24 4.26 -10.17 -27.43
N ALA A 25 3.10 -9.54 -27.53
CA ALA A 25 2.40 -9.31 -28.79
C ALA A 25 1.80 -7.89 -28.82
N GLY A 26 2.50 -6.98 -29.50
CA GLY A 26 1.95 -5.78 -30.16
C GLY A 26 1.06 -4.84 -29.34
N ARG A 27 1.61 -4.13 -28.35
CA ARG A 27 1.00 -2.89 -27.83
C ARG A 27 1.63 -1.68 -28.54
N THR A 28 1.09 -1.28 -29.69
CA THR A 28 1.27 0.09 -30.18
C THR A 28 0.37 1.01 -29.35
N GLY A 29 0.89 1.44 -28.21
CA GLY A 29 0.28 2.44 -27.36
C GLY A 29 1.36 3.36 -26.79
N THR A 30 1.60 4.47 -27.46
CA THR A 30 2.43 5.59 -26.98
C THR A 30 1.67 6.35 -25.88
N GLY A 31 1.51 5.70 -24.72
CA GLY A 31 0.84 6.27 -23.55
C GLY A 31 1.80 6.33 -22.37
N VAL A 32 1.69 7.38 -21.56
CA VAL A 32 2.44 7.52 -20.30
C VAL A 32 2.04 6.39 -19.36
N GLN A 33 3.01 5.59 -18.94
CA GLN A 33 2.84 4.58 -17.89
C GLN A 33 3.09 5.23 -16.54
N ARG A 34 2.36 4.80 -15.51
CA ARG A 34 2.55 5.25 -14.13
C ARG A 34 2.58 4.05 -13.20
N ALA A 35 3.52 4.07 -12.25
CA ALA A 35 3.70 3.00 -11.28
C ALA A 35 3.95 3.58 -9.88
N GLY A 36 3.50 2.85 -8.86
CA GLY A 36 3.74 3.21 -7.46
C GLY A 36 3.07 4.51 -7.01
N PHE A 37 1.86 4.81 -7.51
CA PHE A 37 1.14 6.02 -7.12
C PHE A 37 0.77 6.01 -5.63
N MET A 38 1.19 7.04 -4.91
CA MET A 38 0.97 7.20 -3.48
C MET A 38 0.44 8.59 -3.18
N LEU A 39 -0.46 8.69 -2.21
CA LEU A 39 -0.97 9.95 -1.68
C LEU A 39 -0.22 10.33 -0.40
N SER A 40 0.00 11.62 -0.21
CA SER A 40 0.33 12.17 1.11
C SER A 40 -0.85 11.99 2.06
N ALA A 41 -0.60 11.96 3.37
CA ALA A 41 -1.61 11.59 4.36
C ALA A 41 -2.86 12.51 4.42
N ASP A 42 -2.79 13.75 3.92
CA ASP A 42 -3.96 14.64 3.77
C ASP A 42 -4.53 14.67 2.35
N GLY A 43 -3.96 13.90 1.42
CA GLY A 43 -4.34 13.91 0.01
C GLY A 43 -4.00 15.20 -0.72
N SER A 44 -3.21 16.12 -0.13
CA SER A 44 -2.87 17.40 -0.78
C SER A 44 -1.86 17.23 -1.91
N TYR A 45 -0.97 16.24 -1.78
CA TYR A 45 0.03 15.85 -2.76
C TYR A 45 -0.03 14.35 -3.07
N ALA A 46 0.47 13.98 -4.25
CA ALA A 46 0.75 12.59 -4.62
C ALA A 46 2.08 12.48 -5.37
N ALA A 47 2.63 11.28 -5.46
CA ALA A 47 3.79 11.00 -6.30
C ALA A 47 3.70 9.60 -6.93
N CYS A 48 4.30 9.45 -8.10
CA CYS A 48 4.50 8.16 -8.76
C CYS A 48 5.76 8.20 -9.63
N LEU A 49 6.19 7.06 -10.15
CA LEU A 49 7.05 7.03 -11.33
C LEU A 49 6.19 7.11 -12.58
N ALA A 50 6.61 7.89 -13.57
CA ALA A 50 5.96 8.02 -14.87
C ALA A 50 6.97 7.82 -16.01
N THR A 51 6.51 7.38 -17.18
CA THR A 51 7.36 7.30 -18.38
C THR A 51 7.20 8.50 -19.30
N ASP A 52 8.29 8.93 -19.93
CA ASP A 52 8.23 9.87 -21.05
C ASP A 52 7.88 9.14 -22.36
N SER A 53 7.82 9.88 -23.48
CA SER A 53 7.56 9.29 -24.80
C SER A 53 8.68 8.34 -25.28
N GLY A 54 9.87 8.42 -24.68
CA GLY A 54 10.99 7.51 -24.92
C GLY A 54 10.98 6.28 -24.02
N GLY A 55 10.04 6.17 -23.07
CA GLY A 55 9.98 5.08 -22.10
C GLY A 55 10.92 5.26 -20.91
N HIS A 56 11.55 6.42 -20.73
CA HIS A 56 12.40 6.70 -19.58
C HIS A 56 11.55 7.03 -18.37
N TRP A 57 11.84 6.39 -17.23
CA TRP A 57 11.13 6.67 -15.99
C TRP A 57 11.65 7.94 -15.32
N TYR A 58 10.73 8.72 -14.76
CA TYR A 58 11.02 9.86 -13.91
C TYR A 58 9.99 9.96 -12.78
N PRO A 59 10.34 10.55 -11.63
CA PRO A 59 9.39 10.84 -10.57
C PRO A 59 8.45 11.96 -11.00
N GLU A 60 7.16 11.78 -10.81
CA GLU A 60 6.13 12.77 -11.09
C GLU A 60 5.45 13.16 -9.79
N ARG A 61 5.35 14.46 -9.52
CA ARG A 61 4.68 15.01 -8.34
C ARG A 61 3.36 15.64 -8.72
N TRP A 62 2.31 15.31 -7.99
CA TRP A 62 0.98 15.83 -8.19
C TRP A 62 0.62 16.77 -7.04
N THR A 63 0.01 17.90 -7.37
CA THR A 63 -0.66 18.79 -6.42
C THR A 63 -2.16 18.60 -6.62
N LEU A 64 -2.85 18.17 -5.57
CA LEU A 64 -4.27 17.81 -5.60
C LEU A 64 -5.14 18.72 -4.74
N GLY A 65 -4.57 19.37 -3.72
CA GLY A 65 -5.29 20.25 -2.80
C GLY A 65 -5.61 21.65 -3.32
N GLY A 66 -5.15 21.99 -4.54
CA GLY A 66 -5.43 23.28 -5.18
C GLY A 66 -6.76 23.30 -5.94
N PRO A 67 -7.22 24.49 -6.40
CA PRO A 67 -8.44 24.59 -7.20
C PRO A 67 -8.34 23.84 -8.54
N GLU A 68 -7.14 23.75 -9.10
CA GLU A 68 -6.83 22.99 -10.31
C GLU A 68 -5.72 21.99 -9.99
N PRO A 69 -6.02 20.67 -9.97
CA PRO A 69 -5.00 19.66 -9.83
C PRO A 69 -4.02 19.69 -11.01
N TYR A 70 -2.74 19.52 -10.72
CA TYR A 70 -1.70 19.47 -11.75
C TYR A 70 -0.56 18.53 -11.35
N ALA A 71 0.15 18.02 -12.34
CA ALA A 71 1.33 17.18 -12.16
C ALA A 71 2.56 17.86 -12.78
N VAL A 72 3.70 17.71 -12.12
CA VAL A 72 4.99 18.18 -12.61
C VAL A 72 5.99 17.03 -12.66
N PRO A 73 6.72 16.86 -13.77
CA PRO A 73 7.84 15.93 -13.80
C PRO A 73 8.96 16.45 -12.90
N LEU A 74 9.66 15.56 -12.22
CA LEU A 74 10.86 15.83 -11.45
C LEU A 74 12.05 15.11 -12.10
N PRO A 75 12.50 15.53 -13.30
CA PRO A 75 13.61 14.88 -13.98
C PRO A 75 14.88 14.97 -13.14
N CYS A 76 15.53 13.83 -12.91
CA CYS A 76 16.85 13.75 -12.27
C CYS A 76 17.95 13.75 -13.34
N ALA A 77 19.22 13.71 -12.91
CA ALA A 77 20.37 13.75 -13.82
C ALA A 77 20.42 12.58 -14.82
N GLN A 78 19.71 11.49 -14.52
CA GLN A 78 19.54 10.31 -15.36
C GLN A 78 18.11 9.76 -15.21
N PRO A 79 17.62 8.95 -16.16
CA PRO A 79 16.39 8.18 -15.98
C PRO A 79 16.40 7.34 -14.71
N GLU A 80 15.23 7.18 -14.10
CA GLU A 80 15.04 6.30 -12.96
C GLU A 80 14.87 4.84 -13.38
N GLU A 81 15.18 3.94 -12.47
CA GLU A 81 14.87 2.52 -12.64
C GLU A 81 13.42 2.22 -12.26
N PRO A 82 12.73 1.27 -12.93
CA PRO A 82 11.36 0.87 -12.59
C PRO A 82 11.23 0.36 -11.14
N ALA A 83 12.32 -0.14 -10.56
CA ALA A 83 12.38 -0.64 -9.19
C ALA A 83 12.50 0.48 -8.12
N SER A 84 12.62 1.74 -8.54
CA SER A 84 12.63 2.88 -7.62
C SER A 84 11.24 3.06 -7.00
N SER A 85 11.18 3.67 -5.82
CA SER A 85 9.91 3.98 -5.16
C SER A 85 9.90 5.40 -4.63
N VAL A 86 8.71 5.99 -4.54
CA VAL A 86 8.53 7.39 -4.14
C VAL A 86 7.50 7.52 -3.03
N VAL A 87 7.73 8.49 -2.14
CA VAL A 87 6.79 8.89 -1.08
C VAL A 87 6.57 10.40 -1.15
N PRO A 88 5.35 10.88 -1.39
CA PRO A 88 5.05 12.31 -1.33
C PRO A 88 5.00 12.80 0.12
N LEU A 89 5.51 14.01 0.36
CA LEU A 89 5.44 14.70 1.64
C LEU A 89 4.40 15.82 1.60
N ARG A 90 3.86 16.18 2.77
CA ARG A 90 2.84 17.24 2.93
C ARG A 90 3.34 18.64 2.57
N ASP A 91 4.64 18.85 2.49
CA ASP A 91 5.24 20.11 2.06
C ASP A 91 5.48 20.16 0.54
N GLY A 92 5.08 19.12 -0.19
CA GLY A 92 5.24 19.03 -1.63
C GLY A 92 6.61 18.52 -2.09
N ARG A 93 7.49 18.07 -1.19
CA ARG A 93 8.69 17.31 -1.57
C ARG A 93 8.35 15.85 -1.84
N VAL A 94 9.23 15.15 -2.56
CA VAL A 94 9.11 13.71 -2.85
C VAL A 94 10.37 13.00 -2.37
N LEU A 95 10.24 12.06 -1.45
CA LEU A 95 11.34 11.16 -1.10
C LEU A 95 11.41 10.04 -2.16
N ILE A 96 12.59 9.80 -2.70
CA ILE A 96 12.85 8.70 -3.64
C ILE A 96 13.83 7.71 -3.04
N ARG A 97 13.55 6.41 -3.23
CA ARG A 97 14.45 5.30 -2.95
C ARG A 97 14.93 4.70 -4.26
N ARG A 98 16.24 4.52 -4.40
CA ARG A 98 16.90 3.92 -5.57
C ARG A 98 17.78 2.75 -5.13
N LEU A 99 17.73 1.63 -5.84
CA LEU A 99 18.67 0.52 -5.65
C LEU A 99 19.88 0.76 -6.57
N VAL A 100 21.05 1.09 -5.99
CA VAL A 100 22.24 1.51 -6.75
C VAL A 100 23.31 0.42 -6.86
N ASP A 101 23.33 -0.53 -5.92
CA ASP A 101 24.15 -1.73 -5.98
C ASP A 101 23.28 -2.94 -5.59
N PRO A 102 22.64 -3.61 -6.57
CA PRO A 102 21.79 -4.77 -6.31
C PRO A 102 22.52 -5.95 -5.65
N ALA A 103 23.82 -6.10 -5.92
CA ALA A 103 24.62 -7.18 -5.38
C ALA A 103 24.90 -6.96 -3.88
N ALA A 104 25.07 -5.72 -3.45
CA ALA A 104 25.16 -5.35 -2.04
C ALA A 104 23.79 -5.09 -1.37
N GLY A 105 22.73 -4.89 -2.17
CA GLY A 105 21.44 -4.40 -1.68
C GLY A 105 21.52 -2.99 -1.12
N ARG A 106 22.28 -2.10 -1.78
CA ARG A 106 22.43 -0.71 -1.34
C ARG A 106 21.31 0.15 -1.88
N HIS A 107 20.49 0.71 -0.99
CA HIS A 107 19.39 1.62 -1.32
C HIS A 107 19.77 3.07 -0.98
N HIS A 108 19.88 3.93 -1.99
CA HIS A 108 20.06 5.38 -1.80
C HIS A 108 18.72 6.09 -1.62
N LEU A 109 18.71 7.09 -0.75
CA LEU A 109 17.54 7.89 -0.41
C LEU A 109 17.83 9.38 -0.63
N SER A 110 16.90 10.05 -1.32
CA SER A 110 17.00 11.49 -1.60
C SER A 110 15.65 12.19 -1.50
N LEU A 111 15.66 13.49 -1.22
CA LEU A 111 14.49 14.36 -1.37
C LEU A 111 14.58 15.13 -2.67
N LEU A 112 13.49 15.09 -3.42
CA LEU A 112 13.30 15.81 -4.67
C LEU A 112 12.29 16.94 -4.48
N TYR A 113 12.55 18.08 -5.10
CA TYR A 113 11.58 19.18 -5.17
C TYR A 113 11.76 20.03 -6.43
N PRO A 114 10.67 20.63 -6.94
CA PRO A 114 10.76 21.51 -8.10
C PRO A 114 11.66 22.73 -7.82
N SER A 115 12.56 23.04 -8.73
CA SER A 115 13.41 24.24 -8.72
C SER A 115 13.41 24.92 -10.10
N GLY A 116 12.23 25.45 -10.47
CA GLY A 116 12.00 25.99 -11.81
C GLY A 116 11.81 24.87 -12.84
N PRO A 117 12.52 24.88 -13.99
CA PRO A 117 12.45 23.80 -14.97
C PRO A 117 13.26 22.56 -14.55
N ALA A 118 14.04 22.65 -13.47
CA ALA A 118 14.89 21.60 -12.95
C ALA A 118 14.31 20.97 -11.67
N THR A 119 14.94 19.88 -11.25
CA THR A 119 14.71 19.24 -9.95
C THR A 119 15.91 19.51 -9.08
N SER A 120 15.66 19.95 -7.85
CA SER A 120 16.68 19.95 -6.81
C SER A 120 16.61 18.67 -6.02
N GLU A 121 17.79 18.12 -5.71
CA GLU A 121 17.95 16.87 -4.99
C GLU A 121 18.80 17.09 -3.73
N VAL A 122 18.35 16.54 -2.61
CA VAL A 122 19.06 16.53 -1.34
C VAL A 122 19.24 15.07 -0.91
N GLU A 123 20.48 14.61 -0.86
CA GLU A 123 20.82 13.25 -0.43
C GLU A 123 20.57 13.09 1.08
N LEU A 124 19.93 11.98 1.45
CA LEU A 124 19.66 11.60 2.84
C LEU A 124 20.61 10.51 3.35
N GLY A 125 21.22 9.74 2.45
CA GLY A 125 22.13 8.64 2.74
C GLY A 125 21.71 7.33 2.09
N SER A 126 22.23 6.22 2.59
CA SER A 126 21.90 4.87 2.08
C SER A 126 21.67 3.85 3.19
N VAL A 127 20.85 2.85 2.90
CA VAL A 127 20.63 1.66 3.73
C VAL A 127 21.11 0.42 2.97
N ASP A 128 21.94 -0.38 3.63
CA ASP A 128 22.41 -1.67 3.10
C ASP A 128 21.53 -2.80 3.64
N THR A 129 20.80 -3.48 2.75
CA THR A 129 19.89 -4.57 3.11
C THR A 129 20.50 -5.96 2.86
N GLY A 130 21.73 -6.01 2.34
CA GLY A 130 22.36 -7.23 1.86
C GLY A 130 21.84 -7.69 0.49
N PRO A 131 22.50 -8.68 -0.15
CA PRO A 131 22.20 -9.10 -1.51
C PRO A 131 20.72 -9.47 -1.70
N GLY A 132 20.04 -8.85 -2.68
CA GLY A 132 18.62 -9.10 -2.96
C GLY A 132 17.64 -8.57 -1.90
N GLY A 133 18.12 -7.84 -0.89
CA GLY A 133 17.29 -7.28 0.16
C GLY A 133 16.41 -6.12 -0.32
N GLU A 134 15.24 -5.99 0.28
CA GLU A 134 14.23 -4.98 -0.06
C GLU A 134 14.23 -3.84 0.97
N LEU A 135 13.92 -2.62 0.52
CA LEU A 135 13.63 -1.48 1.38
C LEU A 135 12.23 -0.94 1.05
N LEU A 136 11.27 -1.17 1.95
CA LEU A 136 9.87 -0.79 1.79
C LEU A 136 9.60 0.51 2.54
N LEU A 137 9.35 1.60 1.80
CA LEU A 137 9.05 2.90 2.41
C LEU A 137 7.64 2.90 3.01
N VAL A 138 7.52 3.50 4.20
CA VAL A 138 6.27 3.72 4.91
C VAL A 138 5.97 5.22 4.88
N PRO A 139 4.84 5.66 4.25
CA PRO A 139 4.51 7.08 4.18
C PRO A 139 4.28 7.66 5.58
N PRO A 140 4.48 8.98 5.79
CA PRO A 140 4.25 9.61 7.09
C PRO A 140 2.83 9.43 7.62
N ALA A 141 2.71 9.37 8.95
CA ALA A 141 1.42 9.46 9.62
C ALA A 141 0.76 10.83 9.41
N ALA A 142 -0.54 10.92 9.67
CA ALA A 142 -1.30 12.14 9.39
C ALA A 142 -0.78 13.41 10.08
N ALA A 143 -0.28 13.31 11.31
CA ALA A 143 0.30 14.43 12.05
C ALA A 143 1.83 14.37 12.14
N SER A 144 2.48 13.60 11.26
CA SER A 144 3.93 13.42 11.22
C SER A 144 4.55 13.91 9.92
N THR A 145 5.83 14.29 9.99
CA THR A 145 6.71 14.48 8.83
C THR A 145 7.75 13.37 8.70
N GLU A 146 7.77 12.44 9.66
CA GLU A 146 8.73 11.35 9.69
C GLU A 146 8.38 10.27 8.66
N VAL A 147 9.37 9.83 7.89
CA VAL A 147 9.25 8.70 6.96
C VAL A 147 10.06 7.56 7.52
N TYR A 148 9.45 6.38 7.58
CA TYR A 148 10.12 5.16 8.00
C TYR A 148 10.30 4.21 6.82
N ALA A 149 11.16 3.21 6.97
CA ALA A 149 11.34 2.14 6.01
C ALA A 149 11.51 0.80 6.72
N LEU A 150 10.94 -0.25 6.15
CA LEU A 150 11.16 -1.63 6.56
C LEU A 150 12.25 -2.24 5.67
N ALA A 151 13.26 -2.86 6.29
CA ALA A 151 14.31 -3.63 5.64
C ALA A 151 14.23 -5.09 6.11
N PRO A 152 13.40 -5.93 5.47
CA PRO A 152 13.24 -7.32 5.87
C PRO A 152 14.50 -8.12 5.52
N GLY A 153 15.12 -8.71 6.54
CA GLY A 153 16.21 -9.68 6.40
C GLY A 153 15.73 -11.12 6.59
N GLU A 154 16.66 -12.06 6.68
CA GLU A 154 16.36 -13.49 6.80
C GLU A 154 15.68 -13.87 8.13
N ARG A 155 16.02 -13.18 9.22
CA ARG A 155 15.61 -13.54 10.60
C ARG A 155 14.89 -12.42 11.33
N SER A 156 15.08 -11.18 10.90
CA SER A 156 14.50 -9.98 11.48
C SER A 156 14.28 -8.93 10.40
N THR A 157 13.48 -7.93 10.72
CA THR A 157 13.24 -6.74 9.91
C THR A 157 13.71 -5.53 10.68
N ALA A 158 14.66 -4.80 10.10
CA ALA A 158 15.08 -3.51 10.62
C ALA A 158 14.06 -2.43 10.21
N VAL A 159 13.70 -1.56 11.15
CA VAL A 159 12.85 -0.40 10.92
C VAL A 159 13.73 0.84 11.01
N TRP A 160 13.85 1.57 9.91
CA TRP A 160 14.69 2.76 9.79
C TRP A 160 13.82 4.02 9.78
N LEU A 161 14.20 5.04 10.55
CA LEU A 161 13.77 6.41 10.32
C LEU A 161 14.65 7.00 9.22
N VAL A 162 14.05 7.32 8.08
CA VAL A 162 14.79 7.74 6.87
C VAL A 162 14.64 9.23 6.54
N HIS A 163 13.63 9.89 7.10
CA HIS A 163 13.45 11.33 6.98
C HIS A 163 12.66 11.89 8.17
N GLY A 164 12.88 13.15 8.52
CA GLY A 164 12.14 13.87 9.57
C GLY A 164 12.72 13.73 10.98
N GLY A 165 13.81 12.96 11.15
CA GLY A 165 14.54 12.83 12.41
C GLY A 165 15.39 14.06 12.75
N GLY A 166 15.70 14.23 14.04
CA GLY A 166 16.42 15.39 14.55
C GLY A 166 17.91 15.45 14.16
N SER A 167 18.53 14.32 13.79
CA SER A 167 19.96 14.25 13.47
C SER A 167 20.31 14.56 12.01
N GLY A 168 19.31 14.59 11.11
CA GLY A 168 19.52 14.69 9.67
C GLY A 168 20.15 13.46 9.01
N SER A 169 20.41 12.39 9.77
CA SER A 169 20.92 11.09 9.28
C SER A 169 19.83 10.02 9.33
N LEU A 170 20.06 8.89 8.65
CA LEU A 170 19.23 7.70 8.76
C LEU A 170 19.47 7.02 10.13
N GLU A 171 18.41 6.64 10.83
CA GLU A 171 18.47 6.09 12.19
C GLU A 171 17.76 4.73 12.26
N LEU A 172 18.38 3.73 12.92
CA LEU A 172 17.72 2.46 13.20
C LEU A 172 16.77 2.65 14.38
N ALA A 173 15.47 2.58 14.13
CA ALA A 173 14.41 2.85 15.11
C ALA A 173 13.98 1.58 15.88
N ALA A 174 13.94 0.42 15.22
CA ALA A 174 13.58 -0.85 15.85
C ALA A 174 14.12 -2.04 15.06
N GLU A 175 14.16 -3.20 15.71
CA GLU A 175 14.39 -4.49 15.06
C GLU A 175 13.30 -5.48 15.47
N VAL A 176 12.56 -5.99 14.49
CA VAL A 176 11.43 -6.89 14.71
C VAL A 176 11.84 -8.28 14.25
N GLN A 177 11.72 -9.30 15.10
CA GLN A 177 11.97 -10.68 14.67
C GLN A 177 11.01 -11.09 13.55
N GLY A 178 11.47 -11.90 12.60
CA GLY A 178 10.68 -12.31 11.43
C GLY A 178 10.69 -11.29 10.28
N ARG A 179 10.07 -11.68 9.17
CA ARG A 179 9.95 -10.86 7.96
C ARG A 179 8.70 -9.99 8.06
N CYS A 180 8.85 -8.67 7.99
CA CYS A 180 7.72 -7.75 8.13
C CYS A 180 7.34 -7.12 6.79
N THR A 181 6.03 -6.96 6.57
CA THR A 181 5.44 -6.21 5.45
C THR A 181 4.34 -5.27 5.99
N GLY A 182 3.63 -4.58 5.10
CA GLY A 182 2.55 -3.67 5.50
C GLY A 182 3.06 -2.28 5.86
N GLY A 183 2.95 -1.89 7.12
CA GLY A 183 3.26 -0.53 7.60
C GLY A 183 2.03 0.36 7.60
N ARG A 184 1.24 0.27 8.68
CA ARG A 184 0.03 1.07 8.90
C ARG A 184 0.10 1.78 10.24
N TRP A 185 -0.18 3.07 10.27
CA TRP A 185 -0.13 3.84 11.50
C TRP A 185 -1.32 3.54 12.39
N LEU A 186 -1.08 3.32 13.68
CA LEU A 186 -2.12 3.10 14.69
C LEU A 186 -2.47 4.37 15.47
N ASP A 187 -1.65 5.42 15.35
CA ASP A 187 -1.90 6.74 15.90
C ASP A 187 -1.63 7.82 14.83
N LEU A 188 -2.25 8.98 15.00
CA LEU A 188 -2.06 10.10 14.07
C LEU A 188 -0.64 10.68 14.15
N ALA A 189 -0.01 10.59 15.32
CA ALA A 189 1.28 11.21 15.57
C ALA A 189 2.40 10.50 14.81
N GLY A 190 2.32 9.19 14.54
CA GLY A 190 3.37 8.37 13.95
C GLY A 190 4.26 7.64 14.97
N GLY A 191 3.75 7.31 16.16
CA GLY A 191 4.52 6.60 17.19
C GLY A 191 4.40 5.07 17.13
N LEU A 192 3.23 4.56 16.76
CA LEU A 192 2.89 3.15 16.72
C LEU A 192 2.64 2.70 15.29
N LEU A 193 3.55 1.84 14.80
CA LEU A 193 3.49 1.26 13.47
C LEU A 193 3.03 -0.19 13.54
N ALA A 194 1.95 -0.52 12.85
CA ALA A 194 1.54 -1.89 12.63
C ALA A 194 2.25 -2.50 11.41
N VAL A 195 2.84 -3.67 11.60
CA VAL A 195 3.47 -4.47 10.54
C VAL A 195 2.93 -5.89 10.53
N ASP A 196 2.79 -6.45 9.34
CA ASP A 196 2.43 -7.86 9.15
C ASP A 196 3.70 -8.69 9.25
N ARG A 197 3.90 -9.33 10.40
CA ARG A 197 5.10 -10.12 10.72
C ARG A 197 4.87 -11.58 10.36
N GLU A 198 5.68 -12.09 9.44
CA GLU A 198 5.83 -13.52 9.18
C GLU A 198 6.91 -14.10 10.10
N LEU A 199 6.52 -15.06 10.93
CA LEU A 199 7.40 -15.80 11.83
C LEU A 199 6.96 -17.26 11.83
N GLU A 200 7.90 -18.18 11.63
CA GLU A 200 7.63 -19.64 11.63
C GLU A 200 6.49 -20.05 10.66
N GLY A 201 6.43 -19.41 9.49
CA GLY A 201 5.41 -19.68 8.46
C GLY A 201 4.01 -19.14 8.78
N ARG A 202 3.87 -18.30 9.81
CA ARG A 202 2.61 -17.64 10.18
C ARG A 202 2.74 -16.13 10.12
N THR A 203 1.77 -15.49 9.49
CA THR A 203 1.69 -14.02 9.48
C THR A 203 0.77 -13.53 10.58
N LYS A 204 1.25 -12.63 11.44
CA LYS A 204 0.45 -11.91 12.45
C LYS A 204 0.78 -10.44 12.42
N ALA A 205 -0.23 -9.57 12.46
CA ALA A 205 0.00 -8.15 12.65
C ALA A 205 0.49 -7.88 14.09
N VAL A 206 1.57 -7.10 14.21
CA VAL A 206 2.13 -6.62 15.48
C VAL A 206 2.27 -5.11 15.44
N ALA A 207 2.22 -4.47 16.62
CA ALA A 207 2.48 -3.05 16.77
C ALA A 207 3.92 -2.83 17.25
N VAL A 208 4.59 -1.82 16.69
CA VAL A 208 5.98 -1.44 17.00
C VAL A 208 5.98 0.02 17.46
N ASP A 209 6.52 0.30 18.65
CA ASP A 209 6.80 1.66 19.11
C ASP A 209 8.09 2.18 18.49
N VAL A 210 7.96 2.84 17.33
CA VAL A 210 9.11 3.27 16.51
C VAL A 210 9.73 4.59 16.97
N ARG A 211 9.18 5.21 18.02
CA ARG A 211 9.67 6.52 18.51
C ARG A 211 10.43 6.44 19.82
N HIS A 212 10.08 5.51 20.70
CA HIS A 212 10.69 5.49 22.03
C HIS A 212 11.53 4.24 22.25
N THR A 213 10.87 3.07 22.26
CA THR A 213 11.49 1.85 22.81
C THR A 213 11.87 0.81 21.76
N GLY A 214 11.27 0.85 20.58
CA GLY A 214 11.31 -0.26 19.63
C GLY A 214 10.52 -1.48 20.11
N GLU A 215 9.69 -1.36 21.15
CA GLU A 215 8.93 -2.47 21.72
C GLU A 215 7.92 -3.01 20.71
N VAL A 216 7.87 -4.35 20.62
CA VAL A 216 6.96 -5.07 19.73
C VAL A 216 5.88 -5.74 20.57
N SER A 217 4.61 -5.42 20.29
CA SER A 217 3.45 -6.00 20.96
C SER A 217 2.49 -6.69 19.98
N PRO A 218 1.79 -7.77 20.38
CA PRO A 218 0.76 -8.39 19.54
C PRO A 218 -0.36 -7.40 19.21
N LEU A 219 -0.82 -7.37 17.95
CA LEU A 219 -1.96 -6.56 17.52
C LEU A 219 -3.15 -7.42 17.08
N LEU A 220 -2.94 -8.33 16.11
CA LEU A 220 -3.97 -9.25 15.62
C LEU A 220 -3.55 -10.70 15.85
N GLN A 221 -4.35 -11.41 16.63
CA GLN A 221 -4.26 -12.85 16.84
C GLN A 221 -5.67 -13.42 16.91
N ILE A 222 -6.32 -13.56 15.75
CA ILE A 222 -7.73 -13.94 15.66
C ILE A 222 -7.90 -15.41 16.05
N THR A 223 -7.03 -16.28 15.52
CA THR A 223 -6.84 -17.65 16.00
C THR A 223 -5.35 -17.96 16.08
N GLU A 224 -4.96 -19.05 16.72
CA GLU A 224 -3.56 -19.49 16.77
C GLU A 224 -3.01 -19.79 15.38
N ASN A 225 -3.80 -20.47 14.54
CA ASN A 225 -3.36 -21.01 13.26
C ASN A 225 -3.65 -20.13 12.05
N SER A 226 -4.34 -18.99 12.23
CA SER A 226 -4.65 -18.12 11.11
C SER A 226 -3.45 -17.28 10.66
N ASN A 227 -3.49 -16.80 9.42
CA ASN A 227 -2.70 -15.68 8.96
C ASN A 227 -3.55 -14.42 9.11
N ASP A 228 -3.10 -13.43 9.88
CA ASP A 228 -3.84 -12.21 10.16
C ASP A 228 -3.02 -10.99 9.69
N ARG A 229 -3.55 -10.25 8.71
CA ARG A 229 -2.91 -9.08 8.10
C ARG A 229 -3.75 -7.83 8.33
N LEU A 230 -3.11 -6.69 8.60
CA LEU A 230 -3.76 -5.39 8.68
C LEU A 230 -3.67 -4.67 7.33
N LEU A 231 -4.81 -4.48 6.67
CA LEU A 231 -4.86 -3.84 5.35
C LEU A 231 -4.94 -2.32 5.44
N LEU A 232 -5.81 -1.80 6.30
CA LEU A 232 -5.95 -0.38 6.62
C LEU A 232 -6.26 -0.20 8.11
N SER A 233 -5.83 0.95 8.63
CA SER A 233 -6.24 1.48 9.92
C SER A 233 -6.67 2.93 9.75
N ASP A 234 -7.67 3.33 10.53
CA ASP A 234 -7.99 4.74 10.73
C ASP A 234 -7.80 5.07 12.21
N PRO A 235 -6.68 5.73 12.58
CA PRO A 235 -6.39 6.07 13.97
C PRO A 235 -7.41 6.99 14.64
N ASP A 236 -8.19 7.75 13.86
CA ASP A 236 -9.20 8.68 14.39
C ASP A 236 -10.43 7.93 14.93
N SER A 237 -11.00 7.01 14.16
CA SER A 237 -12.13 6.17 14.57
C SER A 237 -11.73 4.90 15.33
N GLY A 238 -10.47 4.47 15.18
CA GLY A 238 -9.98 3.17 15.64
C GLY A 238 -10.37 2.00 14.73
N LEU A 239 -10.95 2.24 13.56
CA LEU A 239 -11.34 1.18 12.63
C LEU A 239 -10.11 0.45 12.08
N LEU A 240 -10.15 -0.88 12.10
CA LEU A 240 -9.16 -1.76 11.48
C LEU A 240 -9.84 -2.58 10.38
N LEU A 241 -9.25 -2.63 9.18
CA LEU A 241 -9.62 -3.55 8.10
C LEU A 241 -8.56 -4.64 8.00
N VAL A 242 -9.01 -5.89 8.04
CA VAL A 242 -8.11 -7.05 8.16
C VAL A 242 -8.37 -8.06 7.04
N LEU A 243 -7.32 -8.77 6.64
CA LEU A 243 -7.43 -10.01 5.86
C LEU A 243 -7.05 -11.17 6.77
N SER A 244 -7.91 -12.18 6.86
CA SER A 244 -7.61 -13.38 7.65
C SER A 244 -8.28 -14.62 7.08
N ASP A 245 -7.59 -15.76 7.23
CA ASP A 245 -8.08 -17.11 6.94
C ASP A 245 -8.72 -17.79 8.17
N ALA A 246 -8.84 -17.09 9.30
CA ALA A 246 -9.50 -17.60 10.51
C ALA A 246 -10.91 -18.18 10.27
N PRO A 247 -11.74 -17.63 9.35
CA PRO A 247 -13.02 -18.25 8.99
C PRO A 247 -12.92 -19.52 8.11
N GLY A 248 -11.73 -20.02 7.84
CA GLY A 248 -11.45 -21.20 7.01
C GLY A 248 -10.92 -20.89 5.61
N HIS A 249 -10.97 -19.64 5.18
CA HIS A 249 -10.40 -19.14 3.92
C HIS A 249 -10.21 -17.62 4.03
N ASP A 250 -9.37 -17.04 3.16
CA ASP A 250 -9.11 -15.61 3.16
C ASP A 250 -10.41 -14.79 3.06
N ARG A 251 -10.61 -13.93 4.05
CA ARG A 251 -11.78 -13.09 4.23
C ARG A 251 -11.36 -11.70 4.68
N LEU A 252 -11.96 -10.69 4.04
CA LEU A 252 -11.96 -9.35 4.58
C LEU A 252 -12.85 -9.29 5.82
N GLY A 253 -12.29 -8.73 6.89
CA GLY A 253 -12.97 -8.47 8.14
C GLY A 253 -12.66 -7.08 8.66
N TRP A 254 -13.31 -6.72 9.76
CA TRP A 254 -13.04 -5.48 10.45
C TRP A 254 -13.06 -5.64 11.98
N GLY A 255 -12.30 -4.79 12.65
CA GLY A 255 -12.20 -4.72 14.10
C GLY A 255 -12.07 -3.27 14.56
N VAL A 256 -11.93 -3.09 15.87
CA VAL A 256 -11.72 -1.78 16.49
C VAL A 256 -10.49 -1.88 17.38
N LEU A 257 -9.53 -0.99 17.17
CA LEU A 257 -8.30 -0.94 17.95
C LEU A 257 -8.61 -0.85 19.45
N GLY A 258 -7.97 -1.70 20.26
CA GLY A 258 -8.18 -1.76 21.71
C GLY A 258 -9.53 -2.35 22.17
N SER A 259 -10.40 -2.78 21.24
CA SER A 259 -11.67 -3.41 21.60
C SER A 259 -11.49 -4.88 21.99
N SER A 260 -12.28 -5.33 22.97
CA SER A 260 -12.41 -6.76 23.31
C SER A 260 -13.39 -7.51 22.40
N ARG A 261 -14.08 -6.82 21.48
CA ARG A 261 -15.00 -7.45 20.53
C ARG A 261 -14.19 -8.20 19.46
N PRO A 262 -14.60 -9.42 19.08
CA PRO A 262 -13.92 -10.17 18.03
C PRO A 262 -14.01 -9.45 16.68
N VAL A 263 -13.05 -9.73 15.82
CA VAL A 263 -13.10 -9.34 14.40
C VAL A 263 -14.37 -9.88 13.77
N ARG A 264 -15.05 -9.04 12.98
CA ARG A 264 -16.26 -9.40 12.24
C ARG A 264 -15.91 -9.62 10.78
N PHE A 265 -16.53 -10.64 10.18
CA PHE A 265 -16.38 -10.97 8.76
C PHE A 265 -17.74 -10.83 8.05
N PRO A 266 -18.07 -9.64 7.50
CA PRO A 266 -19.36 -9.38 6.86
C PRO A 266 -19.50 -10.11 5.52
N GLU A 267 -20.68 -10.68 5.23
CA GLU A 267 -20.94 -11.37 3.95
C GLU A 267 -20.84 -10.44 2.74
N ALA A 268 -21.11 -9.14 2.89
CA ALA A 268 -20.92 -8.15 1.82
C ALA A 268 -19.46 -8.02 1.34
N LEU A 269 -18.48 -8.45 2.14
CA LEU A 269 -17.06 -8.42 1.80
C LEU A 269 -16.51 -9.81 1.47
N LYS A 270 -17.39 -10.79 1.25
CA LYS A 270 -16.98 -12.13 0.85
C LYS A 270 -16.54 -12.12 -0.63
N PRO A 271 -15.31 -12.54 -0.95
CA PRO A 271 -14.90 -12.73 -2.34
C PRO A 271 -15.84 -13.71 -3.04
N GLY A 272 -16.33 -13.39 -4.24
CA GLY A 272 -17.31 -14.22 -4.94
C GLY A 272 -18.70 -14.29 -4.29
N GLY A 273 -19.02 -13.40 -3.35
CA GLY A 273 -20.36 -13.30 -2.75
C GLY A 273 -21.42 -12.84 -3.74
N GLY A 274 -22.64 -13.39 -3.63
CA GLY A 274 -23.73 -13.23 -4.61
C GLY A 274 -23.80 -14.42 -5.56
N GLY A 275 -24.95 -14.66 -6.20
CA GLY A 275 -25.14 -15.81 -7.10
C GLY A 275 -24.18 -15.81 -8.29
N ALA A 276 -24.30 -16.78 -9.20
CA ALA A 276 -23.45 -16.89 -10.39
C ALA A 276 -23.40 -15.60 -11.25
N ASP A 277 -24.42 -14.74 -11.14
CA ASP A 277 -24.54 -13.44 -11.83
C ASP A 277 -23.96 -12.25 -11.03
N SER A 278 -23.29 -12.50 -9.89
CA SER A 278 -22.73 -11.44 -9.05
C SER A 278 -21.52 -10.78 -9.70
N PRO A 279 -21.42 -9.44 -9.67
CA PRO A 279 -20.23 -8.73 -10.12
C PRO A 279 -18.97 -9.07 -9.30
N LEU A 280 -19.11 -9.74 -8.16
CA LEU A 280 -17.99 -10.18 -7.31
C LEU A 280 -17.42 -11.56 -7.70
N ALA A 281 -18.04 -12.30 -8.61
CA ALA A 281 -17.58 -13.61 -9.02
C ALA A 281 -16.18 -13.51 -9.66
N GLY A 282 -15.17 -14.05 -8.97
CA GLY A 282 -13.76 -13.97 -9.39
C GLY A 282 -13.11 -12.60 -9.21
N ALA A 283 -13.76 -11.65 -8.52
CA ALA A 283 -13.19 -10.33 -8.26
C ALA A 283 -12.27 -10.34 -7.02
N VAL A 284 -11.13 -9.65 -7.12
CA VAL A 284 -10.25 -9.35 -5.99
C VAL A 284 -10.64 -8.01 -5.38
N MET A 285 -10.71 -7.96 -4.05
CA MET A 285 -11.13 -6.76 -3.32
C MET A 285 -9.98 -6.26 -2.43
N ALA A 286 -9.62 -4.98 -2.59
CA ALA A 286 -8.55 -4.34 -1.83
C ALA A 286 -9.02 -3.00 -1.25
N PRO A 287 -9.08 -2.83 0.08
CA PRO A 287 -9.42 -1.54 0.67
C PRO A 287 -8.28 -0.54 0.42
N PHE A 288 -8.62 0.71 0.10
CA PHE A 288 -7.62 1.75 -0.16
C PHE A 288 -7.83 3.07 0.58
N ALA A 289 -9.03 3.34 1.11
CA ALA A 289 -9.27 4.53 1.91
C ALA A 289 -10.38 4.33 2.96
N VAL A 290 -10.24 4.97 4.11
CA VAL A 290 -11.25 5.05 5.17
C VAL A 290 -11.64 6.52 5.38
N GLN A 291 -12.92 6.78 5.62
CA GLN A 291 -13.45 8.11 5.90
C GLN A 291 -12.97 8.59 7.27
N PRO A 292 -12.19 9.70 7.33
CA PRO A 292 -11.76 10.27 8.59
C PRO A 292 -12.89 11.10 9.23
N GLY A 293 -12.67 11.58 10.44
CA GLY A 293 -13.60 12.47 11.15
C GLY A 293 -14.78 11.73 11.79
N GLN A 294 -14.68 10.41 11.93
CA GLN A 294 -15.68 9.57 12.59
C GLN A 294 -15.19 9.18 13.99
N ALA A 295 -14.77 10.17 14.77
CA ALA A 295 -14.16 9.98 16.07
C ALA A 295 -15.00 9.06 16.95
N LEU A 296 -14.39 7.94 17.39
CA LEU A 296 -15.00 6.90 18.22
C LEU A 296 -16.24 6.21 17.61
N MET A 297 -16.51 6.41 16.32
CA MET A 297 -17.66 5.83 15.61
C MET A 297 -17.20 4.99 14.40
N PRO A 298 -16.38 3.95 14.61
CA PRO A 298 -15.82 3.14 13.52
C PRO A 298 -16.89 2.52 12.61
N GLU A 299 -18.08 2.23 13.14
CA GLU A 299 -19.20 1.71 12.35
C GLU A 299 -19.78 2.68 11.31
N SER A 300 -19.50 3.98 11.44
CA SER A 300 -20.00 5.01 10.52
C SER A 300 -19.02 5.34 9.39
N CYS A 301 -17.77 4.90 9.50
CA CYS A 301 -16.74 5.17 8.50
C CYS A 301 -17.10 4.58 7.14
N GLY A 302 -17.09 5.43 6.12
CA GLY A 302 -17.01 4.98 4.73
C GLY A 302 -15.68 4.26 4.47
N VAL A 303 -15.72 3.11 3.82
CA VAL A 303 -14.56 2.36 3.36
C VAL A 303 -14.64 2.27 1.84
N ALA A 304 -13.58 2.70 1.17
CA ALA A 304 -13.45 2.58 -0.27
C ALA A 304 -12.58 1.36 -0.60
N LEU A 305 -13.08 0.54 -1.53
CA LEU A 305 -12.51 -0.71 -1.97
C LEU A 305 -12.27 -0.62 -3.48
N ARG A 306 -11.08 -1.02 -3.92
CA ARG A 306 -10.81 -1.34 -5.32
C ARG A 306 -11.29 -2.76 -5.54
N LEU A 307 -12.09 -2.94 -6.58
CA LEU A 307 -12.47 -4.27 -7.05
C LEU A 307 -11.86 -4.47 -8.42
N ASP A 308 -11.18 -5.60 -8.59
CA ASP A 308 -10.55 -6.01 -9.85
C ASP A 308 -11.23 -7.28 -10.33
N GLY A 309 -11.89 -7.23 -11.49
CA GLY A 309 -12.54 -8.38 -12.11
C GLY A 309 -12.21 -8.52 -13.59
N PRO A 310 -12.77 -9.52 -14.28
CA PRO A 310 -12.49 -9.77 -15.69
C PRO A 310 -12.81 -8.59 -16.62
N ALA A 311 -13.78 -7.75 -16.22
CA ALA A 311 -14.19 -6.56 -16.97
C ALA A 311 -13.36 -5.29 -16.64
N GLY A 312 -12.35 -5.39 -15.77
CA GLY A 312 -11.52 -4.28 -15.31
C GLY A 312 -11.76 -3.93 -13.84
N SER A 313 -11.28 -2.74 -13.44
CA SER A 313 -11.34 -2.27 -12.06
C SER A 313 -12.44 -1.24 -11.84
N TRP A 314 -13.10 -1.29 -10.67
CA TRP A 314 -14.11 -0.30 -10.26
C TRP A 314 -14.05 -0.03 -8.75
N VAL A 315 -14.90 0.89 -8.27
CA VAL A 315 -14.92 1.35 -6.88
C VAL A 315 -16.10 0.72 -6.14
N GLY A 316 -15.83 0.13 -4.99
CA GLY A 316 -16.84 -0.33 -4.03
C GLY A 316 -16.82 0.54 -2.79
N LEU A 317 -18.00 0.92 -2.29
CA LEU A 317 -18.16 1.68 -1.05
C LEU A 317 -18.92 0.85 -0.04
N TRP A 318 -18.38 0.74 1.17
CA TRP A 318 -18.95 -0.04 2.25
C TRP A 318 -18.86 0.71 3.58
N ARG A 319 -19.68 0.34 4.56
CA ARG A 319 -19.62 0.82 5.94
C ARG A 319 -19.72 -0.34 6.91
N PRO A 320 -19.04 -0.32 8.06
CA PRO A 320 -19.15 -1.43 9.01
C PRO A 320 -20.53 -1.62 9.64
N SER A 321 -21.33 -0.56 9.76
CA SER A 321 -22.77 -0.64 10.09
C SER A 321 -23.64 -1.15 8.94
N GLY A 322 -23.16 -1.11 7.70
CA GLY A 322 -23.89 -1.45 6.49
C GLY A 322 -23.84 -2.95 6.17
N ARG A 323 -24.92 -3.44 5.54
CA ARG A 323 -25.03 -4.83 5.09
C ARG A 323 -24.65 -5.05 3.62
N GLU A 324 -24.52 -3.96 2.86
CA GLU A 324 -24.35 -3.99 1.42
C GLU A 324 -23.08 -3.26 1.01
N LEU A 325 -22.47 -3.73 -0.08
CA LEU A 325 -21.39 -3.06 -0.79
C LEU A 325 -22.02 -2.33 -1.99
N SER A 326 -21.86 -1.01 -2.06
CA SER A 326 -22.34 -0.22 -3.20
C SER A 326 -21.26 -0.15 -4.27
N HIS A 327 -21.63 -0.40 -5.53
CA HIS A 327 -20.70 -0.43 -6.66
C HIS A 327 -20.80 0.85 -7.50
N TYR A 328 -19.66 1.43 -7.85
CA TYR A 328 -19.55 2.63 -8.67
C TYR A 328 -18.55 2.39 -9.80
N ALA A 329 -18.92 2.79 -11.01
CA ALA A 329 -18.00 2.77 -12.15
C ALA A 329 -16.77 3.63 -11.85
N ALA A 330 -15.59 3.15 -12.25
CA ALA A 330 -14.37 3.94 -12.17
C ALA A 330 -14.49 5.17 -13.08
N PRO A 331 -14.18 6.39 -12.58
CA PRO A 331 -14.05 7.55 -13.44
C PRO A 331 -12.98 7.32 -14.53
N PRO A 332 -13.15 7.89 -15.73
CA PRO A 332 -12.13 7.80 -16.78
C PRO A 332 -10.75 8.23 -16.29
N GLY A 333 -9.74 7.39 -16.52
CA GLY A 333 -8.36 7.64 -16.11
C GLY A 333 -8.09 7.46 -14.61
N TRP A 334 -9.04 6.99 -13.81
CA TRP A 334 -8.80 6.69 -12.39
C TRP A 334 -7.57 5.78 -12.21
N LEU A 335 -6.70 6.15 -11.26
CA LEU A 335 -5.56 5.35 -10.85
C LEU A 335 -6.03 4.28 -9.85
N PRO A 336 -6.13 2.99 -10.22
CA PRO A 336 -6.87 2.02 -9.42
C PRO A 336 -6.28 1.82 -8.03
N GLY A 337 -7.13 1.98 -7.01
CA GLY A 337 -6.72 1.89 -5.60
C GLY A 337 -6.12 3.18 -5.06
N ALA A 338 -6.15 4.29 -5.80
CA ALA A 338 -5.82 5.61 -5.29
C ALA A 338 -7.09 6.40 -4.97
N GLY A 339 -7.11 7.03 -3.80
CA GLY A 339 -8.14 8.00 -3.42
C GLY A 339 -8.10 8.30 -1.94
N TRP A 340 -8.85 9.34 -1.55
CA TRP A 340 -9.00 9.73 -0.15
C TRP A 340 -10.40 10.24 0.12
N TRP A 341 -10.85 10.06 1.36
CA TRP A 341 -12.12 10.61 1.81
C TRP A 341 -11.91 12.00 2.40
N THR A 342 -12.84 12.90 2.13
CA THR A 342 -13.03 14.08 2.95
C THR A 342 -13.76 13.70 4.25
N PRO A 343 -13.60 14.46 5.35
CA PRO A 343 -14.39 14.24 6.56
C PRO A 343 -15.90 14.31 6.31
N ALA A 344 -16.33 15.11 5.33
CA ALA A 344 -17.73 15.26 4.93
C ALA A 344 -18.30 14.05 4.17
N GLY A 345 -17.49 13.01 3.91
CA GLY A 345 -17.96 11.78 3.26
C GLY A 345 -17.99 11.85 1.74
N GLU A 346 -17.16 12.69 1.13
CA GLU A 346 -16.91 12.69 -0.31
C GLU A 346 -15.62 11.94 -0.61
N LEU A 347 -15.66 10.95 -1.50
CA LEU A 347 -14.48 10.21 -1.95
C LEU A 347 -13.88 10.91 -3.17
N ARG A 348 -12.60 11.30 -3.05
CA ARG A 348 -11.81 11.94 -4.10
C ARG A 348 -10.90 10.90 -4.75
N LEU A 349 -10.94 10.86 -6.08
CA LEU A 349 -10.26 9.85 -6.90
C LEU A 349 -9.33 10.53 -7.91
N PRO A 350 -8.00 10.42 -7.76
CA PRO A 350 -7.05 10.88 -8.76
C PRO A 350 -7.26 10.21 -10.11
N CYS A 351 -7.29 11.01 -11.16
CA CYS A 351 -7.45 10.55 -12.54
C CYS A 351 -6.35 11.12 -13.43
N ALA A 352 -5.85 10.32 -14.36
CA ALA A 352 -4.96 10.71 -15.43
C ALA A 352 -5.57 10.29 -16.77
N ALA A 353 -6.05 11.26 -17.55
CA ALA A 353 -6.57 11.04 -18.90
C ALA A 353 -5.49 11.24 -20.00
N GLY A 354 -4.26 11.54 -19.61
CA GLY A 354 -3.13 11.78 -20.50
C GLY A 354 -1.86 12.17 -19.73
N PRO A 355 -0.79 12.61 -20.43
CA PRO A 355 0.48 13.00 -19.81
C PRO A 355 0.32 14.15 -18.81
N LEU A 356 -0.36 15.22 -19.20
CA LEU A 356 -0.57 16.43 -18.37
C LEU A 356 -2.03 16.62 -17.95
N ALA A 357 -2.93 15.75 -18.43
CA ALA A 357 -4.35 15.80 -18.11
C ALA A 357 -4.61 15.02 -16.83
N VAL A 358 -4.29 15.65 -15.70
CA VAL A 358 -4.55 15.11 -14.37
C VAL A 358 -5.74 15.82 -13.72
N GLY A 359 -6.47 15.10 -12.88
CA GLY A 359 -7.65 15.63 -12.21
C GLY A 359 -8.03 14.81 -10.99
N VAL A 360 -9.07 15.27 -10.31
CA VAL A 360 -9.66 14.58 -9.16
C VAL A 360 -11.15 14.46 -9.40
N ALA A 361 -11.60 13.24 -9.68
CA ALA A 361 -13.02 12.94 -9.72
C ALA A 361 -13.56 12.83 -8.29
N SER A 362 -14.86 13.14 -8.12
CA SER A 362 -15.50 13.13 -6.81
C SER A 362 -16.72 12.24 -6.83
N LEU A 363 -16.78 11.33 -5.87
CA LEU A 363 -17.93 10.46 -5.64
C LEU A 363 -18.54 10.83 -4.30
N VAL A 364 -19.77 11.35 -4.34
CA VAL A 364 -20.59 11.54 -3.15
C VAL A 364 -21.46 10.29 -3.02
N PRO A 365 -21.25 9.44 -2.00
CA PRO A 365 -22.11 8.29 -1.78
C PRO A 365 -23.53 8.79 -1.58
N SER A 366 -24.46 8.31 -2.38
CA SER A 366 -25.87 8.65 -2.22
C SER A 366 -26.32 8.26 -0.81
N ALA A 367 -27.05 9.14 -0.13
CA ALA A 367 -27.75 8.79 1.10
C ALA A 367 -28.92 7.85 0.75
N GLY A 368 -28.61 6.59 0.44
CA GLY A 368 -29.59 5.56 0.09
C GLY A 368 -29.84 5.42 -1.41
N GLY A 369 -29.86 4.17 -1.87
CA GLY A 369 -30.30 3.80 -3.22
C GLY A 369 -29.59 2.57 -3.74
N ALA A 370 -30.13 1.38 -3.39
CA ALA A 370 -29.93 0.19 -4.20
C ALA A 370 -30.35 0.50 -5.65
N VAL A 371 -29.55 0.06 -6.61
CA VAL A 371 -30.00 -0.20 -7.98
C VAL A 371 -29.93 -1.70 -8.19
#